data_AF-A0A960MTH5-F1
#
_entry.id   AF-A0A960MTH5-F1
#
_cell.length_a   1.000
_cell.length_b   1.000
_cell.length_c   1.000
_cell.angle_alpha   90.00
_cell.angle_beta   90.00
_cell.angle_gamma   90.00
#
_symmetry.space_group_name_H-M   'P 1'
#
loop_
_entity.id
_entity.type
_entity.pdbx_description
1 polymer ?
#
loop_
_entity_poly.entity_id
_entity_poly.type
_entity_poly.pdbx_seq_one_letter_code
_entity_poly.pdbx_strand_id
1 'polypeptide(L)'
;LEVVITIAPLLGLLGTVSGLVSVFATLGAGANVDDPSSIAGGIAKALNTTIGGLAVAVPTVIVHSFLQKRIEALAARLEILMSHLLNAFHRNGGRVLYETEAAQAKRDAGGLSDPALEAE
;
A
#
# COMPACT_ATOMS: atom_id res chain seq x y z
N LEU A 1 7.79 -2.11 -6.78
CA LEU A 1 7.20 -1.97 -8.12
C LEU A 1 7.04 -0.51 -8.53
N GLU A 2 6.66 0.38 -7.60
CA GLU A 2 6.53 1.82 -7.81
C GLU A 2 7.72 2.46 -8.55
N VAL A 3 8.95 2.17 -8.13
CA VAL A 3 10.16 2.69 -8.80
C VAL A 3 10.21 2.32 -10.30
N VAL A 4 9.82 1.11 -10.66
CA VAL A 4 9.81 0.64 -12.06
C VAL A 4 8.71 1.33 -12.86
N ILE A 5 7.54 1.55 -12.26
CA ILE A 5 6.42 2.29 -12.86
C ILE A 5 6.87 3.71 -13.25
N THR A 6 7.63 4.36 -12.38
CA THR A 6 8.10 5.73 -12.60
C THR A 6 9.29 5.79 -13.55
N ILE A 7 10.26 4.89 -13.43
CA ILE A 7 11.50 4.96 -14.22
C ILE A 7 11.33 4.43 -15.65
N ALA A 8 10.50 3.42 -15.90
CA ALA A 8 10.38 2.81 -17.23
C ALA A 8 9.92 3.79 -18.34
N PRO A 9 8.90 4.65 -18.13
CA PRO A 9 8.52 5.68 -19.10
C PRO A 9 9.61 6.74 -19.30
N LEU A 10 10.30 7.12 -18.23
CA LEU A 10 11.40 8.10 -18.29
C LEU A 10 12.58 7.57 -19.12
N LEU A 11 12.89 6.27 -19.02
CA LEU A 11 13.88 5.62 -19.89
C LEU A 11 13.42 5.57 -21.36
N GLY A 12 12.14 5.35 -21.61
CA GLY A 12 11.58 5.41 -22.97
C GLY A 12 11.73 6.80 -23.60
N LEU A 13 11.45 7.85 -22.82
CA LEU A 13 11.63 9.25 -23.20
C LEU A 13 13.11 9.61 -23.40
N LEU A 14 14.01 9.13 -22.55
CA LEU A 14 15.46 9.27 -22.76
C LEU A 14 15.86 8.68 -24.12
N GLY A 15 15.36 7.50 -24.45
CA GLY A 15 15.58 6.84 -25.73
C GLY A 15 15.10 7.69 -26.92
N THR A 16 13.97 8.38 -26.81
CA THR A 16 13.49 9.23 -27.90
C THR A 16 14.39 10.43 -28.11
N VAL A 17 14.83 11.08 -27.01
CA VAL A 17 15.72 12.22 -27.07
C VAL A 17 17.06 11.80 -27.68
N SER A 18 17.62 10.66 -27.28
CA SER A 18 18.85 10.12 -27.87
C SER A 18 18.71 9.82 -29.37
N GLY A 19 17.58 9.23 -29.77
CA GLY A 19 17.27 8.97 -31.18
C GLY A 19 17.15 10.25 -32.01
N LEU A 20 16.46 11.26 -31.49
CA LEU A 20 16.31 12.57 -32.15
C LEU A 20 17.65 13.31 -32.26
N VAL A 21 18.50 13.26 -31.24
CA VAL A 21 19.87 13.82 -31.30
C VAL A 21 20.65 13.17 -32.45
N SER A 22 20.53 11.85 -32.63
CA SER A 22 21.20 11.14 -33.72
C SER A 22 20.69 11.59 -35.10
N VAL A 23 19.38 11.77 -35.25
CA VAL A 23 18.74 12.27 -36.49
C VAL A 23 19.19 13.68 -36.82
N PHE A 24 19.29 14.57 -35.83
CA PHE A 24 19.76 15.94 -36.06
C PHE A 24 21.26 16.03 -36.30
N ALA A 25 22.06 15.15 -35.69
CA ALA A 25 23.50 15.08 -35.95
C ALA A 25 23.79 14.71 -37.41
N THR A 26 23.03 13.78 -37.99
CA THR A 26 23.16 13.45 -39.42
C THR A 26 22.73 14.59 -40.34
N LEU A 27 21.76 15.40 -39.91
CA LEU A 27 21.28 16.55 -40.68
C LEU A 27 22.29 17.71 -40.67
N GLY A 28 22.97 17.95 -39.55
CA GLY A 28 23.95 19.03 -39.41
C GLY A 28 25.31 18.76 -40.08
N ALA A 29 25.64 17.50 -40.36
CA ALA A 29 26.92 17.09 -40.92
C ALA A 29 27.06 17.33 -42.45
N GLY A 30 26.12 18.05 -43.07
CA GLY A 30 26.18 18.34 -44.50
C GLY A 30 25.88 17.12 -45.39
N ALA A 31 25.27 16.06 -44.82
CA ALA A 31 24.56 15.10 -45.64
C ALA A 31 23.50 15.89 -46.40
N ASN A 32 23.58 15.88 -47.73
CA ASN A 32 22.52 16.37 -48.59
C ASN A 32 21.19 15.80 -48.04
N VAL A 33 20.12 16.57 -48.16
CA VAL A 33 18.74 16.19 -47.78
C VAL A 33 18.23 15.11 -48.76
N ASP A 34 19.01 14.04 -48.96
CA ASP A 34 18.87 13.12 -50.08
C ASP A 34 17.83 12.02 -49.83
N ASP A 35 17.32 11.88 -48.60
CA ASP A 35 16.13 11.05 -48.39
C ASP A 35 15.32 11.42 -47.13
N PRO A 36 14.22 12.18 -47.26
CA PRO A 36 13.26 12.42 -46.18
C PRO A 36 12.76 11.13 -45.51
N SER A 37 12.79 9.99 -46.21
CA SER A 37 12.38 8.70 -45.65
C SER A 37 13.33 8.21 -44.55
N SER A 38 14.63 8.52 -44.66
CA SER A 38 15.64 8.13 -43.65
C SER A 38 15.43 8.85 -42.32
N ILE A 39 15.08 10.14 -42.39
CA ILE A 39 14.73 10.99 -41.23
C ILE A 39 13.47 10.45 -40.57
N ALA A 40 12.44 10.17 -41.36
CA ALA A 40 11.18 9.60 -40.86
C ALA A 40 11.42 8.24 -40.17
N GLY A 41 12.28 7.39 -40.72
CA GLY A 41 12.68 6.12 -40.11
C GLY A 41 13.42 6.30 -38.77
N GLY A 42 14.32 7.28 -38.68
CA GLY A 42 15.01 7.61 -37.43
C GLY A 42 14.08 8.10 -36.33
N ILE A 43 13.11 8.95 -36.67
CA ILE A 43 12.07 9.42 -35.74
C ILE A 43 11.16 8.26 -35.32
N ALA A 44 10.74 7.41 -36.26
CA ALA A 44 9.92 6.24 -35.95
C ALA A 44 10.63 5.28 -34.97
N LYS A 45 11.94 5.06 -35.17
CA LYS A 45 12.77 4.27 -34.25
C LYS A 45 12.86 4.91 -32.87
N ALA A 46 13.01 6.24 -32.81
CA ALA A 46 12.97 6.98 -31.55
C ALA A 46 11.62 6.77 -30.84
N LEU A 47 10.49 6.90 -31.53
CA LEU A 47 9.17 6.69 -30.93
C LEU A 47 8.95 5.25 -30.43
N ASN A 48 9.58 4.25 -31.07
CA ASN A 48 9.49 2.87 -30.63
C ASN A 48 10.09 2.64 -29.23
N THR A 49 11.06 3.46 -28.78
CA THR A 49 11.60 3.35 -27.42
C THR A 49 10.61 3.82 -26.36
N THR A 50 9.76 4.82 -26.67
CA THR A 50 8.62 5.21 -25.83
C THR A 50 7.64 4.08 -25.70
N ILE A 51 7.28 3.44 -26.82
CA ILE A 51 6.37 2.29 -26.82
C ILE A 51 6.92 1.18 -25.91
N GLY A 52 8.22 0.88 -26.01
CA GLY A 52 8.88 -0.09 -25.12
C GLY A 52 8.80 0.28 -23.63
N GLY A 53 9.06 1.55 -23.29
CA GLY A 53 8.95 2.05 -21.91
C GLY A 53 7.54 1.94 -21.34
N LEU A 54 6.52 2.30 -22.13
CA LEU A 54 5.11 2.15 -21.73
C LEU A 54 4.67 0.68 -21.66
N ALA A 55 5.15 -0.16 -22.57
CA ALA A 55 4.82 -1.60 -22.60
C ALA A 55 5.26 -2.31 -21.32
N VAL A 56 6.32 -1.83 -20.65
CA VAL A 56 6.75 -2.34 -19.33
C VAL A 56 6.02 -1.64 -18.19
N ALA A 57 5.80 -0.33 -18.26
CA ALA A 57 5.16 0.44 -17.19
C ALA A 57 3.70 0.02 -16.95
N VAL A 58 2.91 -0.14 -18.01
CA VAL A 58 1.46 -0.43 -17.90
C VAL A 58 1.17 -1.75 -17.18
N PRO A 59 1.77 -2.91 -17.55
CA PRO A 59 1.58 -4.16 -16.81
C PRO A 59 2.05 -4.04 -15.35
N THR A 60 3.13 -3.31 -15.11
CA THR A 60 3.67 -3.14 -13.75
C THR A 60 2.69 -2.39 -12.84
N VAL A 61 2.00 -1.37 -13.34
CA VAL A 61 0.94 -0.66 -12.59
C VAL A 61 -0.19 -1.62 -12.22
N ILE A 62 -0.66 -2.42 -13.17
CA ILE A 62 -1.76 -3.38 -12.94
C ILE A 62 -1.39 -4.36 -11.82
N VAL A 63 -0.20 -4.94 -11.89
CA VAL A 63 0.30 -5.86 -10.86
C VAL A 63 0.45 -5.16 -9.52
N HIS A 64 1.02 -3.95 -9.50
CA HIS A 64 1.21 -3.18 -8.28
C HIS A 64 -0.12 -2.88 -7.56
N SER A 65 -1.13 -2.43 -8.30
CA SER A 65 -2.46 -2.17 -7.75
C SER A 65 -3.13 -3.44 -7.22
N PHE A 66 -2.95 -4.58 -7.88
CA PHE A 66 -3.48 -5.85 -7.39
C PHE A 66 -2.82 -6.27 -6.05
N LEU A 67 -1.49 -6.16 -5.96
CA LEU A 67 -0.76 -6.47 -4.72
C LEU A 67 -1.13 -5.53 -3.58
N GLN A 68 -1.22 -4.23 -3.84
CA GLN A 68 -1.61 -3.24 -2.82
C GLN A 68 -2.98 -3.57 -2.21
N LYS A 69 -3.99 -3.86 -3.05
CA LYS A 69 -5.32 -4.26 -2.57
C LYS A 69 -5.28 -5.51 -1.68
N ARG A 70 -4.42 -6.48 -2.01
CA ARG A 70 -4.25 -7.70 -1.21
C ARG A 70 -3.61 -7.39 0.14
N ILE A 71 -2.61 -6.52 0.16
CA ILE A 71 -1.93 -6.09 1.39
C ILE A 71 -2.90 -5.33 2.29
N GLU A 72 -3.64 -4.37 1.75
CA GLU A 72 -4.66 -3.61 2.49
C GLU A 72 -5.74 -4.52 3.09
N ALA A 73 -6.24 -5.49 2.30
CA ALA A 73 -7.23 -6.45 2.78
C ALA A 73 -6.68 -7.38 3.88
N LEU A 74 -5.37 -7.63 3.92
CA LEU A 74 -4.73 -8.41 4.98
C LEU A 74 -4.50 -7.54 6.22
N ALA A 75 -4.04 -6.30 6.04
CA ALA A 75 -3.86 -5.33 7.12
C ALA A 75 -5.18 -5.06 7.85
N ALA A 76 -6.27 -4.86 7.12
CA ALA A 76 -7.61 -4.67 7.71
C ALA A 76 -8.05 -5.88 8.54
N ARG A 77 -7.74 -7.11 8.12
CA ARG A 77 -8.04 -8.31 8.92
C ARG A 77 -7.23 -8.35 10.20
N LEU A 78 -5.94 -8.00 10.13
CA LEU A 78 -5.09 -7.94 11.32
C LEU A 78 -5.61 -6.89 12.31
N GLU A 79 -6.05 -5.74 11.84
CA GLU A 79 -6.61 -4.68 12.68
C GLU A 79 -7.88 -5.11 13.43
N ILE A 80 -8.77 -5.85 12.76
CA ILE A 80 -9.97 -6.44 13.37
C ILE A 80 -9.58 -7.48 14.43
N LEU A 81 -8.64 -8.38 14.11
CA LEU A 81 -8.17 -9.40 15.06
C LEU A 81 -7.50 -8.79 16.29
N MET A 82 -6.67 -7.76 16.11
CA MET A 82 -6.06 -7.01 17.21
C MET A 82 -7.11 -6.34 18.08
N SER A 83 -8.10 -5.68 17.46
CA SER A 83 -9.21 -5.06 18.18
C SER A 83 -9.98 -6.09 19.03
N HIS A 84 -10.23 -7.28 18.47
CA HIS A 84 -10.89 -8.37 19.20
C HIS A 84 -10.04 -8.88 20.36
N LEU A 85 -8.73 -9.09 20.18
CA LEU A 85 -7.87 -9.51 21.28
C LEU A 85 -7.79 -8.45 22.38
N LEU A 86 -7.61 -7.17 22.03
CA LEU A 86 -7.57 -6.09 23.01
C LEU A 86 -8.87 -5.99 23.82
N ASN A 87 -10.01 -6.14 23.15
CA ASN A 87 -11.32 -6.19 23.82
C ASN A 87 -11.46 -7.44 24.71
N ALA A 88 -10.97 -8.60 24.26
CA ALA A 88 -10.98 -9.82 25.07
C ALA A 88 -10.10 -9.67 26.33
N PHE A 89 -8.90 -9.10 26.20
CA PHE A 89 -8.00 -8.81 27.33
C PHE A 89 -8.64 -7.82 28.33
N HIS A 90 -9.26 -6.74 27.85
CA HIS A 90 -9.94 -5.78 28.74
C HIS A 90 -11.15 -6.41 29.45
N ARG A 91 -11.96 -7.23 28.75
CA ARG A 91 -13.08 -7.93 29.40
C ARG A 91 -12.59 -8.91 30.46
N ASN A 92 -11.45 -9.56 30.26
CA ASN A 92 -10.90 -10.50 31.23
C ASN A 92 -10.26 -9.79 32.43
N GLY A 93 -9.63 -8.63 32.22
CA GLY A 93 -9.07 -7.81 33.30
C GLY A 93 -10.13 -7.15 34.19
N GLY A 94 -11.29 -6.75 33.63
CA GLY A 94 -12.36 -6.10 34.39
C GLY A 94 -13.24 -7.04 35.23
N ARG A 95 -13.38 -8.31 34.82
CA ARG A 95 -14.21 -9.29 35.55
C ARG A 95 -13.62 -9.69 36.89
N VAL A 96 -12.28 -9.74 37.01
CA VAL A 96 -11.62 -10.11 38.26
C VAL A 96 -11.81 -9.04 39.34
N LEU A 97 -11.94 -7.75 38.96
CA LEU A 97 -12.13 -6.65 39.91
C LEU A 97 -13.58 -6.48 40.39
N TYR A 98 -14.56 -6.77 39.51
CA TYR A 98 -15.97 -6.75 39.91
C TYR A 98 -16.37 -7.94 40.78
N GLU A 99 -15.78 -9.11 40.55
CA GLU A 99 -16.12 -10.31 41.32
C GLU A 99 -15.57 -10.23 42.75
N THR A 100 -14.43 -9.57 42.96
CA THR A 100 -13.92 -9.24 44.30
C THR A 100 -14.75 -8.15 44.98
N GLU A 101 -15.11 -7.04 44.31
CA GLU A 101 -15.96 -6.00 44.91
C GLU A 101 -17.38 -6.51 45.24
N ALA A 102 -18.00 -7.29 44.34
CA ALA A 102 -19.34 -7.85 44.58
C ALA A 102 -19.34 -8.94 45.65
N ALA A 103 -18.28 -9.74 45.77
CA ALA A 103 -18.12 -10.72 46.85
C ALA A 103 -17.87 -10.04 48.21
N GLN A 104 -17.18 -8.89 48.22
CA GLN A 104 -16.90 -8.11 49.42
C GLN A 104 -18.13 -7.32 49.89
N ALA A 105 -18.86 -6.70 48.96
CA ALA A 105 -20.13 -6.04 49.24
C ALA A 105 -21.20 -7.00 49.79
N LYS A 106 -21.22 -8.28 49.35
CA LYS A 106 -22.08 -9.32 49.93
C LYS A 106 -21.64 -9.76 51.34
N ARG A 107 -20.35 -9.72 51.67
CA ARG A 107 -19.86 -9.97 53.04
C ARG A 107 -20.23 -8.82 53.97
N ASP A 108 -20.14 -7.58 53.48
CA ASP A 108 -20.46 -6.38 54.26
C ASP A 108 -21.97 -6.22 54.46
N ALA A 109 -22.80 -6.59 53.48
CA ALA A 109 -24.27 -6.59 53.59
C ALA A 109 -24.84 -7.79 54.37
N GLY A 110 -24.09 -8.89 54.52
CA GLY A 110 -24.48 -10.08 55.29
C GLY A 110 -24.25 -9.97 56.80
N GLY A 111 -23.64 -8.88 57.27
CA GLY A 111 -23.31 -8.64 58.68
C GLY A 111 -24.40 -7.97 59.53
N LEU A 112 -25.59 -7.68 58.98
CA LEU A 112 -26.70 -7.07 59.73
C LEU A 112 -27.98 -7.90 59.65
N SER A 113 -27.92 -9.11 60.19
CA SER A 113 -29.12 -9.81 60.68
C SER A 113 -28.70 -10.85 61.70
N ASP A 114 -28.41 -10.38 62.92
CA ASP A 114 -28.51 -11.25 64.09
C ASP A 114 -29.88 -11.00 64.74
N PRO A 115 -30.90 -11.85 64.51
CA PRO A 115 -32.16 -11.80 65.23
C PRO A 115 -32.10 -12.44 66.62
N ALA A 116 -30.92 -12.72 67.19
CA ALA A 116 -30.78 -13.43 68.48
C ALA A 116 -30.37 -12.56 69.68
N LEU A 117 -30.53 -11.23 69.63
CA LEU A 117 -30.21 -10.34 70.76
C LEU A 117 -31.36 -9.36 71.15
N GLU A 118 -32.60 -9.84 71.14
CA GLU A 118 -33.76 -9.20 71.79
C GLU A 118 -34.45 -10.16 72.79
N ALA A 119 -33.66 -10.90 73.57
CA ALA A 119 -34.20 -11.69 74.66
C ALA A 119 -33.17 -11.84 75.78
N GLU A 120 -33.00 -10.80 76.59
CA GLU A 120 -32.82 -10.88 78.05
C GLU A 120 -33.15 -9.53 78.70
#